data_AF-A0A285JJ07-F1
#
_entry.id   AF-A0A285JJ07-F1
#
_cell.length_a   1.000
_cell.length_b   1.000
_cell.length_c   1.000
_cell.angle_alpha   90.00
_cell.angle_beta   90.00
_cell.angle_gamma   90.00
#
_symmetry.space_group_name_H-M   'P 1'
#
loop_
_entity.id
_entity.type
_entity.pdbx_description
1 polymer ?
#
loop_
_entity_poly.entity_id
_entity_poly.type
_entity_poly.pdbx_seq_one_letter_code
_entity_poly.pdbx_strand_id
1 'polypeptide(L)'
;MKPQVSTQYDIFDDPLVDAEGLEEASEDDLWFLPGPMEVEPEYLPPGPRAELRETAVLDDWRKAEAGNAAHLARVAGRIGALDDRLHRGPEGWRHRLALMEAADLSWFAGDRIGPDRLALWISMRLSGVQDDTAALARVGWAVRRLTGGPGPGVDLSAFLDRRDPENMADEAEPFADRAGGWLDLMAQAADLLSRSP
;
A
#
# COMPACT_ATOMS: atom_id res chain seq x y z
N MET A 1 0.26 29.30 42.10
CA MET A 1 0.39 28.69 43.44
C MET A 1 -0.73 27.67 43.58
N LYS A 2 -0.42 26.36 43.71
CA LYS A 2 -1.41 25.33 44.09
C LYS A 2 -1.81 25.52 45.56
N PRO A 3 -2.97 25.00 45.99
CA PRO A 3 -2.88 23.71 46.69
C PRO A 3 -4.00 22.72 46.28
N GLN A 4 -3.65 21.43 46.34
CA GLN A 4 -4.60 20.31 46.46
C GLN A 4 -4.84 20.01 47.94
N VAL A 5 -6.06 19.60 48.32
CA VAL A 5 -6.39 18.66 49.42
C VAL A 5 -7.81 18.15 49.12
N SER A 6 -7.96 16.91 48.65
CA SER A 6 -8.38 15.70 49.39
C SER A 6 -9.76 15.82 50.05
N THR A 7 -10.76 15.15 49.49
CA THR A 7 -12.05 14.94 50.17
C THR A 7 -12.05 13.55 50.79
N GLN A 8 -12.01 13.54 52.13
CA GLN A 8 -12.15 12.37 52.99
C GLN A 8 -13.55 11.77 52.88
N TYR A 9 -13.57 10.46 53.14
CA TYR A 9 -14.73 9.60 53.33
C TYR A 9 -15.62 10.08 54.48
N ASP A 10 -16.94 10.12 54.24
CA ASP A 10 -17.95 10.14 55.29
C ASP A 10 -18.44 8.71 55.55
N ILE A 11 -18.27 8.29 56.80
CA ILE A 11 -18.79 7.08 57.44
C ILE A 11 -20.08 7.47 58.16
N PHE A 12 -21.17 6.69 57.98
CA PHE A 12 -22.29 6.56 58.92
C PHE A 12 -22.87 5.13 58.77
N ASP A 13 -22.52 4.19 59.66
CA ASP A 13 -23.29 3.68 60.83
C ASP A 13 -24.55 2.88 60.45
N ASP A 14 -24.45 1.54 60.29
CA ASP A 14 -24.87 0.44 61.21
C ASP A 14 -26.38 0.05 61.03
N PRO A 15 -26.88 -1.21 61.18
CA PRO A 15 -26.32 -2.33 61.95
C PRO A 15 -26.32 -3.72 61.32
N LEU A 16 -25.48 -4.57 61.92
CA LEU A 16 -25.49 -6.03 61.91
C LEU A 16 -26.91 -6.63 61.78
N VAL A 17 -27.21 -7.18 60.60
CA VAL A 17 -28.25 -8.20 60.43
C VAL A 17 -27.52 -9.51 60.17
N ASP A 18 -27.67 -10.45 61.11
CA ASP A 18 -27.27 -11.84 60.96
C ASP A 18 -27.81 -12.40 59.64
N ALA A 19 -26.89 -12.78 58.75
CA ALA A 19 -27.20 -13.56 57.56
C ALA A 19 -26.26 -14.76 57.53
N GLU A 20 -26.55 -15.74 58.39
CA GLU A 20 -26.30 -17.14 58.05
C GLU A 20 -27.11 -17.45 56.79
N GLY A 21 -26.44 -17.36 55.65
CA GLY A 21 -27.05 -17.49 54.33
C GLY A 21 -26.06 -17.12 53.25
N LEU A 22 -24.85 -17.70 53.31
CA LEU A 22 -24.02 -17.77 52.12
C LEU A 22 -24.77 -18.70 51.15
N GLU A 23 -25.56 -18.10 50.25
CA GLU A 23 -25.93 -18.78 49.01
C GLU A 23 -24.60 -19.16 48.35
N GLU A 24 -24.22 -20.44 48.47
CA GLU A 24 -23.15 -21.04 47.68
C GLU A 24 -23.50 -20.72 46.22
N ALA A 25 -22.80 -19.76 45.63
CA ALA A 25 -22.90 -19.48 44.21
C ALA A 25 -22.69 -20.82 43.50
N SER A 26 -23.72 -21.35 42.84
CA SER A 26 -23.64 -22.67 42.25
C SER A 26 -22.46 -22.68 41.26
N GLU A 27 -21.75 -23.80 41.19
CA GLU A 27 -20.56 -23.92 40.33
C GLU A 27 -20.85 -23.55 38.86
N ASP A 28 -22.13 -23.59 38.45
CA ASP A 28 -22.63 -23.18 37.13
C ASP A 28 -22.64 -21.66 36.87
N ASP A 29 -22.58 -20.81 37.91
CA ASP A 29 -22.59 -19.33 37.79
C ASP A 29 -21.18 -18.72 37.94
N LEU A 30 -20.16 -19.56 38.12
CA LEU A 30 -18.77 -19.16 38.16
C LEU A 30 -18.27 -18.95 36.72
N TRP A 31 -18.52 -17.77 36.15
CA TRP A 31 -18.12 -17.38 34.78
C TRP A 31 -16.64 -17.59 34.43
N PHE A 32 -15.80 -17.81 35.44
CA PHE A 32 -14.37 -18.07 35.35
C PHE A 32 -14.02 -19.57 35.22
N LEU A 33 -14.96 -20.47 35.52
CA LEU A 33 -14.77 -21.89 35.24
C LEU A 33 -15.00 -22.13 33.74
N PRO A 34 -14.13 -22.91 33.07
CA PRO A 34 -14.42 -23.37 31.72
C PRO A 34 -15.77 -24.09 31.75
N GLY A 35 -16.67 -23.70 30.84
CA GLY A 35 -17.99 -24.32 30.76
C GLY A 35 -17.90 -25.84 30.61
N PRO A 36 -18.97 -26.59 30.96
CA PRO A 36 -19.00 -28.04 30.78
C PRO A 36 -18.55 -28.39 29.37
N MET A 37 -17.66 -29.38 29.24
CA MET A 37 -17.08 -29.79 27.96
C MET A 37 -18.20 -30.00 26.94
N GLU A 38 -18.34 -29.06 26.00
CA GLU A 38 -19.22 -29.24 24.86
C GLU A 38 -18.73 -30.48 24.12
N VAL A 39 -19.66 -31.37 23.75
CA VAL A 39 -19.34 -32.51 22.88
C VAL A 39 -18.69 -31.92 21.65
N GLU A 40 -17.40 -32.18 21.50
CA GLU A 40 -16.59 -31.62 20.43
C GLU A 40 -17.30 -31.96 19.11
N PRO A 41 -17.80 -30.96 18.36
CA PRO A 41 -18.49 -31.25 17.11
C PRO A 41 -17.52 -32.03 16.24
N GLU A 42 -18.01 -33.09 15.60
CA GLU A 42 -17.17 -33.95 14.78
C GLU A 42 -16.50 -33.08 13.69
N TYR A 43 -15.24 -32.69 13.94
CA TYR A 43 -14.43 -31.83 13.06
C TYR A 43 -13.95 -32.67 11.88
N LEU A 44 -14.90 -33.18 11.10
CA LEU A 44 -14.59 -33.71 9.80
C LEU A 44 -14.09 -32.53 8.95
N PRO A 45 -12.90 -32.66 8.33
CA PRO A 45 -12.47 -31.67 7.36
C PRO A 45 -13.58 -31.56 6.30
N PRO A 46 -13.89 -30.34 5.82
CA PRO A 46 -14.91 -30.16 4.79
C PRO A 46 -14.59 -31.12 3.64
N GLY A 47 -15.56 -31.97 3.30
CA GLY A 47 -15.40 -32.96 2.25
C GLY A 47 -14.94 -32.29 0.94
N PRO A 48 -14.29 -33.03 0.04
CA PRO A 48 -13.78 -32.49 -1.21
C PRO A 48 -14.90 -31.73 -1.91
N ARG A 49 -14.72 -30.40 -2.03
CA ARG A 49 -15.67 -29.54 -2.73
C ARG A 49 -15.81 -30.13 -4.13
N ALA A 50 -17.04 -30.38 -4.55
CA ALA A 50 -17.30 -30.74 -5.93
C ALA A 50 -16.56 -29.73 -6.82
N GLU A 51 -15.68 -30.22 -7.69
CA GLU A 51 -14.98 -29.36 -8.64
C GLU A 51 -16.07 -28.61 -9.43
N LEU A 52 -16.10 -27.29 -9.24
CA LEU A 52 -16.94 -26.43 -10.05
C LEU A 52 -16.55 -26.70 -11.50
N ARG A 53 -17.53 -27.10 -12.32
CA ARG A 53 -17.29 -27.30 -13.75
C ARG A 53 -16.61 -26.05 -14.28
N GLU A 54 -15.46 -26.19 -14.91
CA GLU A 54 -14.68 -25.07 -15.46
C GLU A 54 -15.54 -24.15 -16.34
N THR A 55 -16.58 -24.69 -16.98
CA THR A 55 -17.54 -23.94 -17.79
C THR A 55 -18.44 -23.00 -16.99
N ALA A 56 -18.76 -23.29 -15.73
CA ALA A 56 -19.55 -22.40 -14.88
C ALA A 56 -18.76 -21.12 -14.52
N VAL A 57 -17.44 -21.23 -14.35
CA VAL A 57 -16.55 -20.08 -14.13
C VAL A 57 -16.57 -19.16 -15.35
N LEU A 58 -16.65 -19.70 -16.56
CA LEU A 58 -16.72 -18.91 -17.80
C LEU A 58 -18.01 -18.09 -17.89
N ASP A 59 -19.14 -18.65 -17.48
CA ASP A 59 -20.43 -17.93 -17.49
C ASP A 59 -20.46 -16.81 -16.45
N ASP A 60 -19.94 -17.05 -15.24
CA ASP A 60 -19.79 -16.03 -14.22
C ASP A 60 -18.82 -14.92 -14.65
N TRP A 61 -17.70 -15.29 -15.28
CA TRP A 61 -16.74 -14.32 -15.81
C TRP A 61 -17.35 -13.47 -16.93
N ARG A 62 -18.04 -14.09 -17.88
CA ARG A 62 -18.74 -13.38 -18.96
C ARG A 62 -19.81 -12.43 -18.42
N LYS A 63 -20.53 -12.83 -17.37
CA LYS A 63 -21.52 -11.97 -16.69
C LYS A 63 -20.85 -10.79 -15.99
N ALA A 64 -19.74 -11.01 -15.31
CA ALA A 64 -18.95 -9.95 -14.67
C ALA A 64 -18.33 -8.99 -15.71
N GLU A 65 -17.81 -9.52 -16.81
CA GLU A 65 -17.29 -8.76 -17.94
C GLU A 65 -18.39 -7.86 -18.53
N ALA A 66 -19.55 -8.42 -18.84
CA ALA A 66 -20.68 -7.65 -19.38
C ALA A 66 -21.13 -6.54 -18.41
N GLY A 67 -21.12 -6.80 -17.10
CA GLY A 67 -21.43 -5.80 -16.07
C GLY A 67 -20.42 -4.65 -16.02
N ASN A 68 -19.14 -4.92 -16.27
CA ASN A 68 -18.06 -3.93 -16.17
C ASN A 68 -17.70 -3.24 -17.49
N ALA A 69 -18.00 -3.87 -18.64
CA ALA A 69 -17.54 -3.43 -19.95
C ALA A 69 -17.93 -1.97 -20.25
N ALA A 70 -19.18 -1.58 -19.98
CA ALA A 70 -19.65 -0.22 -20.21
C ALA A 70 -18.95 0.82 -19.30
N HIS A 71 -18.65 0.44 -18.06
CA HIS A 71 -17.93 1.31 -17.12
C HIS A 71 -16.47 1.49 -17.54
N LEU A 72 -15.78 0.39 -17.88
CA LEU A 72 -14.41 0.42 -18.36
C LEU A 72 -14.28 1.20 -19.67
N ALA A 73 -15.19 0.99 -20.63
CA ALA A 73 -15.21 1.75 -21.88
C ALA A 73 -15.34 3.27 -21.63
N ARG A 74 -16.18 3.66 -20.66
CA ARG A 74 -16.35 5.08 -20.28
C ARG A 74 -15.09 5.66 -19.63
N VAL A 75 -14.41 4.90 -18.78
CA VAL A 75 -13.14 5.30 -18.16
C VAL A 75 -12.06 5.44 -19.23
N ALA A 76 -11.90 4.44 -20.09
CA ALA A 76 -10.96 4.47 -21.21
C ALA A 76 -11.21 5.68 -22.13
N GLY A 77 -12.48 5.97 -22.46
CA GLY A 77 -12.84 7.15 -23.25
C GLY A 77 -12.46 8.48 -22.58
N ARG A 78 -12.64 8.60 -21.26
CA ARG A 78 -12.22 9.79 -20.50
C ARG A 78 -10.69 9.93 -20.46
N ILE A 79 -9.97 8.83 -20.28
CA ILE A 79 -8.50 8.83 -20.29
C ILE A 79 -7.98 9.22 -21.67
N GLY A 80 -8.54 8.67 -22.75
CA GLY A 80 -8.18 9.06 -24.12
C GLY A 80 -8.46 10.53 -24.41
N ALA A 81 -9.59 11.06 -23.94
CA ALA A 81 -9.90 12.50 -24.07
C ALA A 81 -8.92 13.38 -23.27
N LEU A 82 -8.45 12.92 -22.11
CA LEU A 82 -7.41 13.61 -21.35
C LEU A 82 -6.08 13.60 -22.10
N ASP A 83 -5.65 12.44 -22.64
CA ASP A 83 -4.41 12.32 -23.39
C ASP A 83 -4.40 13.22 -24.63
N ASP A 84 -5.50 13.24 -25.40
CA ASP A 84 -5.66 14.13 -26.56
C ASP A 84 -5.58 15.61 -26.17
N ARG A 85 -6.17 16.01 -25.03
CA ARG A 85 -6.07 17.38 -24.50
C ARG A 85 -4.66 17.71 -24.04
N LEU A 86 -3.96 16.78 -23.40
CA LEU A 86 -2.55 16.96 -23.00
C LEU A 86 -1.63 17.03 -24.22
N HIS A 87 -1.97 16.33 -25.30
CA HIS A 87 -1.23 16.37 -26.56
C HIS A 87 -1.38 17.71 -27.28
N ARG A 88 -2.60 18.28 -27.31
CA ARG A 88 -2.87 19.59 -27.92
C ARG A 88 -2.56 20.78 -27.01
N GLY A 89 -2.30 20.53 -25.73
CA GLY A 89 -2.08 21.55 -24.73
C GLY A 89 -0.72 22.24 -24.87
N PRO A 90 -0.52 23.37 -24.16
CA PRO A 90 0.78 24.00 -24.00
C PRO A 90 1.85 23.06 -23.44
N GLU A 91 3.10 23.36 -23.78
CA GLU A 91 4.26 22.70 -23.19
C GLU A 91 4.20 22.78 -21.65
N GLY A 92 4.54 21.68 -20.98
CA GLY A 92 4.57 21.60 -19.51
C GLY A 92 3.27 21.11 -18.83
N TRP A 93 2.13 21.00 -19.53
CA TRP A 93 0.90 20.46 -18.92
C TRP A 93 1.08 19.02 -18.42
N ARG A 94 1.70 18.16 -19.24
CA ARG A 94 2.05 16.78 -18.86
C ARG A 94 2.96 16.75 -17.64
N HIS A 95 3.98 17.61 -17.62
CA HIS A 95 4.92 17.68 -16.51
C HIS A 95 4.25 18.12 -15.20
N ARG A 96 3.38 19.14 -15.26
CA ARG A 96 2.61 19.60 -14.10
C ARG A 96 1.68 18.51 -13.56
N LEU A 97 0.98 17.81 -14.45
CA LEU A 97 0.11 16.70 -14.05
C LEU A 97 0.92 15.57 -13.40
N ALA A 98 2.07 15.22 -13.98
CA ALA A 98 2.96 14.20 -13.42
C ALA A 98 3.49 14.58 -12.02
N LEU A 99 3.82 15.85 -11.78
CA LEU A 99 4.24 16.34 -10.46
C LEU A 99 3.13 16.20 -9.41
N MET A 100 1.90 16.57 -9.77
CA MET A 100 0.74 16.45 -8.87
C MET A 100 0.45 14.98 -8.55
N GLU A 101 0.38 14.14 -9.59
CA GLU A 101 0.08 12.71 -9.41
C GLU A 101 1.18 11.99 -8.60
N ALA A 102 2.46 12.26 -8.88
CA ALA A 102 3.55 11.66 -8.12
C ALA A 102 3.55 12.09 -6.65
N ALA A 103 3.21 13.36 -6.38
CA ALA A 103 3.03 13.85 -5.01
C ALA A 103 1.87 13.12 -4.31
N ASP A 104 0.72 12.97 -4.97
CA ASP A 104 -0.43 12.25 -4.42
C ASP A 104 -0.12 10.76 -4.17
N LEU A 105 0.57 10.09 -5.09
CA LEU A 105 1.05 8.72 -4.90
C LEU A 105 2.02 8.59 -3.73
N SER A 106 2.83 9.62 -3.48
CA SER A 106 3.74 9.63 -2.32
C SER A 106 2.99 9.63 -0.98
N TRP A 107 1.76 10.17 -0.93
CA TRP A 107 0.92 10.09 0.27
C TRP A 107 0.46 8.66 0.53
N PHE A 108 0.05 7.94 -0.51
CA PHE A 108 -0.33 6.54 -0.41
C PHE A 108 0.85 5.63 -0.05
N ALA A 109 2.06 5.96 -0.53
CA ALA A 109 3.29 5.23 -0.22
C ALA A 109 3.88 5.57 1.17
N GLY A 110 3.36 6.60 1.85
CA GLY A 110 3.79 7.00 3.20
C GLY A 110 4.87 8.10 3.26
N ASP A 111 5.41 8.53 2.12
CA ASP A 111 6.47 9.55 2.03
C ASP A 111 5.93 10.99 2.21
N ARG A 112 4.66 11.24 1.87
CA ARG A 112 3.94 12.53 2.08
C ARG A 112 4.68 13.77 1.54
N ILE A 113 5.22 13.68 0.32
CA ILE A 113 5.96 14.75 -0.32
C ILE A 113 4.98 15.67 -1.08
N GLY A 114 5.02 16.98 -0.77
CA GLY A 114 4.21 17.98 -1.47
C GLY A 114 4.73 18.32 -2.88
N PRO A 115 3.86 18.80 -3.80
CA PRO A 115 4.24 19.07 -5.19
C PRO A 115 5.29 20.17 -5.33
N ASP A 116 5.24 21.22 -4.52
CA ASP A 116 6.24 22.31 -4.55
C ASP A 116 7.62 21.83 -4.09
N ARG A 117 7.66 20.99 -3.05
CA ARG A 117 8.90 20.38 -2.56
C ARG A 117 9.51 19.47 -3.62
N LEU A 118 8.70 18.64 -4.26
CA LEU A 118 9.12 17.79 -5.36
C LEU A 118 9.64 18.61 -6.56
N ALA A 119 8.97 19.71 -6.91
CA ALA A 119 9.39 20.61 -7.98
C ALA A 119 10.75 21.26 -7.68
N LEU A 120 10.98 21.74 -6.45
CA LEU A 120 12.27 22.31 -6.02
C LEU A 120 13.39 21.27 -6.08
N TRP A 121 13.14 20.04 -5.65
CA TRP A 121 14.14 18.98 -5.71
C TRP A 121 14.44 18.53 -7.15
N ILE A 122 13.44 18.49 -8.03
CA ILE A 122 13.65 18.15 -9.45
C ILE A 122 14.42 19.25 -10.18
N SER A 123 14.11 20.51 -9.92
CA SER A 123 14.70 21.66 -10.62
C SER A 123 16.08 22.04 -10.08
N MET A 124 16.27 22.00 -8.75
CA MET A 124 17.45 22.57 -8.09
C MET A 124 18.14 21.58 -7.14
N ARG A 125 17.64 20.34 -7.02
CA ARG A 125 18.13 19.33 -6.07
C ARG A 125 18.16 19.82 -4.62
N LEU A 126 17.29 20.78 -4.30
CA LEU A 126 17.11 21.28 -2.94
C LEU A 126 16.39 20.22 -2.10
N SER A 127 17.03 19.81 -1.02
CA SER A 127 16.46 18.93 0.01
C SER A 127 16.54 19.66 1.34
N GLY A 128 15.43 19.72 2.08
CA GLY A 128 15.43 20.25 3.44
C GLY A 128 16.16 19.31 4.41
N VAL A 129 16.55 19.84 5.57
CA VAL A 129 17.24 19.07 6.64
C VAL A 129 16.44 17.85 7.11
N GLN A 130 15.11 17.88 6.99
CA GLN A 130 14.20 16.80 7.40
C GLN A 130 13.72 15.94 6.22
N ASP A 131 14.19 16.22 5.01
CA ASP A 131 13.73 15.50 3.83
C ASP A 131 14.50 14.19 3.65
N ASP A 132 13.76 13.09 3.49
CA ASP A 132 14.33 11.83 3.04
C ASP A 132 14.67 11.93 1.55
N THR A 133 15.96 12.03 1.26
CA THR A 133 16.49 12.09 -0.11
C THR A 133 16.16 10.83 -0.92
N ALA A 134 16.02 9.66 -0.29
CA ALA A 134 15.63 8.43 -0.96
C ALA A 134 14.15 8.46 -1.35
N ALA A 135 13.28 8.98 -0.49
CA ALA A 135 11.87 9.25 -0.81
C ALA A 135 11.74 10.23 -1.98
N LEU A 136 12.48 11.34 -1.95
CA LEU A 136 12.51 12.30 -3.07
C LEU A 136 13.00 11.66 -4.37
N ALA A 137 13.99 10.76 -4.30
CA ALA A 137 14.48 10.03 -5.45
C ALA A 137 13.42 9.06 -6.04
N ARG A 138 12.69 8.31 -5.19
CA ARG A 138 11.60 7.41 -5.61
C ARG A 138 10.46 8.18 -6.27
N VAL A 139 9.97 9.25 -5.63
CA VAL A 139 8.89 10.07 -6.18
C VAL A 139 9.35 10.78 -7.45
N GLY A 140 10.60 11.24 -7.48
CA GLY A 140 11.23 11.78 -8.68
C GLY A 140 11.31 10.79 -9.85
N TRP A 141 11.50 9.50 -9.58
CA TRP A 141 11.43 8.45 -10.59
C TRP A 141 10.01 8.33 -11.15
N ALA A 142 8.97 8.39 -10.31
CA ALA A 142 7.58 8.35 -10.75
C ALA A 142 7.25 9.52 -11.69
N VAL A 143 7.70 10.74 -11.38
CA VAL A 143 7.53 11.92 -12.27
C VAL A 143 8.14 11.68 -13.64
N ARG A 144 9.36 11.14 -13.71
CA ARG A 144 10.03 10.83 -14.99
C ARG A 144 9.24 9.78 -15.78
N ARG A 145 8.71 8.76 -15.09
CA ARG A 145 7.91 7.69 -15.71
C ARG A 145 6.56 8.17 -16.23
N LEU A 146 5.93 9.13 -15.54
CA LEU A 146 4.67 9.74 -15.96
C LEU A 146 4.84 10.80 -17.05
N THR A 147 5.99 11.46 -17.10
CA THR A 147 6.29 12.47 -18.13
C THR A 147 6.81 11.84 -19.41
N GLY A 148 7.38 10.62 -19.36
CA GLY A 148 7.91 9.93 -20.54
C GLY A 148 8.32 8.47 -20.32
N GLY A 149 8.89 7.89 -21.37
CA GLY A 149 9.28 6.48 -21.46
C GLY A 149 8.35 5.69 -22.40
N PRO A 150 8.77 4.49 -22.85
CA PRO A 150 7.93 3.65 -23.70
C PRO A 150 6.63 3.32 -22.96
N GLY A 151 5.51 3.60 -23.62
CA GLY A 151 4.18 3.31 -23.10
C GLY A 151 3.88 1.80 -23.13
N PRO A 152 2.81 1.36 -22.44
CA PRO A 152 2.46 -0.06 -22.35
C PRO A 152 2.12 -0.71 -23.70
N GLY A 153 1.78 0.08 -24.72
CA GLY A 153 1.46 -0.42 -26.06
C GLY A 153 2.65 -0.91 -26.87
N VAL A 154 3.89 -0.57 -26.48
CA VAL A 154 5.10 -1.06 -27.15
C VAL A 154 5.47 -2.45 -26.62
N ASP A 155 5.55 -2.59 -25.30
CA ASP A 155 5.84 -3.84 -24.61
C ASP A 155 5.28 -3.73 -23.18
N LEU A 156 4.17 -4.40 -22.91
CA LEU A 156 3.50 -4.36 -21.61
C LEU A 156 4.36 -5.02 -20.51
N SER A 157 5.08 -6.09 -20.86
CA SER A 157 5.94 -6.80 -19.91
C SER A 157 7.15 -5.97 -19.53
N ALA A 158 7.80 -5.30 -20.48
CA ALA A 158 8.83 -4.29 -20.15
C ALA A 158 8.24 -3.08 -19.42
N PHE A 159 7.04 -2.64 -19.78
CA PHE A 159 6.41 -1.49 -19.15
C PHE A 159 6.16 -1.75 -17.65
N LEU A 160 5.70 -2.95 -17.31
CA LEU A 160 5.45 -3.44 -15.95
C LEU A 160 6.69 -4.05 -15.29
N ASP A 161 7.82 -4.12 -15.98
CA ASP A 161 9.04 -4.79 -15.55
C ASP A 161 8.84 -6.26 -15.13
N ARG A 162 7.87 -6.94 -15.77
CA ARG A 162 7.50 -8.35 -15.55
C ARG A 162 8.03 -9.27 -16.65
N ARG A 163 9.27 -9.08 -17.09
CA ARG A 163 9.86 -10.00 -18.07
C ARG A 163 10.14 -11.34 -17.40
N ASP A 164 9.66 -12.40 -18.04
CA ASP A 164 10.01 -13.77 -17.70
C ASP A 164 11.51 -13.97 -18.01
N PRO A 165 12.36 -14.37 -17.04
CA PRO A 165 13.79 -14.55 -17.27
C PRO A 165 14.09 -15.56 -18.40
N GLU A 166 13.19 -16.50 -18.67
CA GLU A 166 13.34 -17.53 -19.71
C GLU A 166 13.08 -17.00 -21.14
N ASN A 167 12.46 -15.83 -21.30
CA ASN A 167 12.04 -15.26 -22.60
C ASN A 167 12.67 -13.89 -22.90
N MET A 168 13.75 -13.51 -22.21
CA MET A 168 14.47 -12.26 -22.53
C MET A 168 15.26 -12.42 -23.83
N ALA A 169 15.13 -11.46 -24.76
CA ALA A 169 16.01 -11.40 -25.92
C ALA A 169 17.48 -11.25 -25.46
N ASP A 170 18.42 -11.92 -26.13
CA ASP A 170 19.85 -11.97 -25.76
C ASP A 170 20.50 -10.59 -25.54
N GLU A 171 19.92 -9.52 -26.11
CA GLU A 171 20.42 -8.15 -26.02
C GLU A 171 19.87 -7.35 -24.82
N ALA A 172 18.91 -7.89 -24.05
CA ALA A 172 18.20 -7.15 -23.02
C ALA A 172 18.52 -7.64 -21.60
N GLU A 173 19.31 -6.85 -20.86
CA GLU A 173 19.64 -7.14 -19.46
C GLU A 173 18.42 -7.07 -18.52
N PRO A 174 18.22 -8.09 -17.66
CA PRO A 174 17.23 -8.09 -16.58
C PRO A 174 17.34 -6.87 -15.65
N PHE A 175 16.22 -6.45 -15.07
CA PHE A 175 16.21 -5.29 -14.15
C PHE A 175 17.11 -5.50 -12.93
N ALA A 176 17.11 -6.70 -12.34
CA ALA A 176 17.96 -7.03 -11.21
C ALA A 176 19.45 -6.88 -11.54
N ASP A 177 19.85 -7.31 -12.75
CA ASP A 177 21.23 -7.23 -13.22
C ASP A 177 21.63 -5.79 -13.55
N ARG A 178 20.72 -5.01 -14.18
CA ARG A 178 20.94 -3.59 -14.44
C ARG A 178 21.02 -2.76 -13.15
N ALA A 179 20.19 -3.08 -12.16
CA ALA A 179 20.23 -2.45 -10.85
C ALA A 179 21.52 -2.82 -10.09
N GLY A 180 21.95 -4.08 -10.18
CA GLY A 180 23.25 -4.54 -9.66
C GLY A 180 24.42 -3.81 -10.30
N GLY A 181 24.46 -3.71 -11.63
CA GLY A 181 25.50 -2.97 -12.35
C GLY A 181 25.55 -1.48 -12.00
N TRP A 182 24.39 -0.86 -11.73
CA TRP A 182 24.33 0.51 -11.21
C TRP A 182 24.87 0.63 -9.78
N LEU A 183 24.59 -0.33 -8.91
CA LEU A 183 25.12 -0.36 -7.55
C LEU A 183 26.64 -0.57 -7.54
N ASP A 184 27.16 -1.44 -8.40
CA ASP A 184 28.59 -1.66 -8.55
C ASP A 184 29.32 -0.43 -9.09
N LEU A 185 28.72 0.28 -10.06
CA LEU A 185 29.23 1.56 -10.54
C LEU A 185 29.28 2.64 -9.45
N MET A 186 28.25 2.73 -8.61
CA MET A 186 28.23 3.66 -7.49
C MET A 186 29.26 3.29 -6.42
N ALA A 187 29.47 2.00 -6.16
CA ALA A 187 30.50 1.52 -5.24
C ALA A 187 31.91 1.85 -5.74
N GLN A 188 32.17 1.66 -7.04
CA GLN A 188 33.45 2.04 -7.66
C GLN A 188 33.67 3.56 -7.62
N ALA A 189 32.64 4.36 -7.88
CA ALA A 189 32.73 5.81 -7.77
C ALA A 189 33.03 6.28 -6.33
N ALA A 190 32.46 5.61 -5.33
CA ALA A 190 32.74 5.89 -3.92
C ALA A 190 34.18 5.51 -3.53
N ASP A 191 34.72 4.38 -4.01
CA ASP A 191 36.11 3.98 -3.76
C ASP A 191 37.10 4.98 -4.38
N LEU A 192 36.82 5.46 -5.60
CA LEU A 192 37.63 6.49 -6.27
C LEU A 192 37.64 7.84 -5.51
N LEU A 193 36.51 8.24 -4.93
CA LEU A 193 36.43 9.43 -4.09
C LEU A 193 37.16 9.27 -2.76
N SER A 194 37.20 8.04 -2.21
CA SER A 194 37.94 7.74 -0.97
C SER A 194 39.45 7.64 -1.13
N ARG A 195 39.93 7.54 -2.39
CA ARG A 195 41.35 7.42 -2.75
C ARG A 195 41.98 8.71 -3.31
N SER A 196 41.21 9.79 -3.45
CA SER A 196 41.80 11.12 -3.71
C SER A 196 42.29 11.73 -2.40
N PRO A 197 43.56 12.17 -2.31
CA PRO A 197 44.16 12.73 -1.09
C PRO A 197 43.61 14.10 -0.69
#